data_AF-A0A1B6I0A9-F1
#
_entry.id   AF-A0A1B6I0A9-F1
#
_cell.length_a   1.000
_cell.length_b   1.000
_cell.length_c   1.000
_cell.angle_alpha   90.00
_cell.angle_beta   90.00
_cell.angle_gamma   90.00
#
_symmetry.space_group_name_H-M   'P 1'
#
loop_
_entity.id
_entity.type
_entity.pdbx_description
1 polymer ?
#
loop_
_entity_poly.entity_id
_entity_poly.type
_entity_poly.pdbx_seq_one_letter_code
_entity_poly.pdbx_strand_id
1 'polypeptide(L)'
;YVKIFDCSLDQKDMHGETPYEIMFGPDICGPGTKKVHVIFSYKGENHLINKDIRCKDDVYTHLYTLIVKPDNTYEVLIDNEKVESGELEADWNFLPPKKIKDPSAKKPSDWEDKATIDDPTDEKPADWDQPEHIPDPDATKPEDWDDEMDGEWEAPMIDNPDYK
;
A
#
# COMPACT_ATOMS: atom_id res chain seq x y z
N TYR A 1 13.29 -24.16 6.06
CA TYR A 1 11.97 -24.84 5.94
C TYR A 1 12.14 -26.29 5.47
N VAL A 2 11.09 -27.10 5.59
CA VAL A 2 10.96 -28.47 5.06
C VAL A 2 9.80 -28.54 4.08
N LYS A 3 9.81 -29.52 3.18
CA LYS A 3 8.72 -29.85 2.27
C LYS A 3 8.25 -31.28 2.52
N ILE A 4 6.94 -31.47 2.56
CA ILE A 4 6.28 -32.77 2.65
C ILE A 4 5.77 -33.10 1.25
N PHE A 5 6.22 -34.22 0.72
CA PHE A 5 5.87 -34.71 -0.61
C PHE A 5 4.93 -35.90 -0.51
N ASP A 6 4.24 -36.20 -1.60
CA ASP A 6 3.44 -37.40 -1.73
C ASP A 6 4.32 -38.64 -1.96
N CYS A 7 3.68 -39.82 -2.09
CA CYS A 7 4.39 -41.06 -2.37
C CYS A 7 4.89 -41.19 -3.82
N SER A 8 4.52 -40.28 -4.72
CA SER A 8 4.89 -40.35 -6.15
C SER A 8 6.24 -39.68 -6.45
N LEU A 9 6.84 -39.00 -5.47
CA LEU A 9 8.14 -38.34 -5.58
C LEU A 9 9.26 -39.30 -6.01
N ASP A 10 9.93 -38.96 -7.11
CA ASP A 10 11.28 -39.47 -7.39
C ASP A 10 12.32 -38.63 -6.64
N GLN A 11 12.93 -39.21 -5.60
CA GLN A 11 13.94 -38.52 -4.79
C GLN A 11 15.21 -38.16 -5.57
N LYS A 12 15.52 -38.86 -6.67
CA LYS A 12 16.73 -38.58 -7.48
C LYS A 12 16.55 -37.35 -8.37
N ASP A 13 15.32 -36.99 -8.68
CA ASP A 13 14.96 -35.85 -9.52
C ASP A 13 14.28 -34.73 -8.71
N MET A 14 14.49 -34.70 -7.39
CA MET A 14 13.88 -33.67 -6.53
C MET A 14 14.54 -32.29 -6.77
N HIS A 15 13.72 -31.29 -7.09
CA HIS A 15 14.13 -29.90 -7.29
C HIS A 15 13.15 -28.90 -6.64
N GLY A 16 13.42 -27.59 -6.82
CA GLY A 16 12.66 -26.51 -6.17
C GLY A 16 11.20 -26.41 -6.60
N GLU A 17 10.88 -26.82 -7.83
CA GLU A 17 9.53 -26.77 -8.42
C GLU A 17 8.80 -28.11 -8.31
N THR A 18 9.44 -29.15 -7.79
CA THR A 18 8.79 -30.44 -7.56
C THR A 18 7.53 -30.24 -6.70
N PRO A 19 6.36 -30.72 -7.13
CA PRO A 19 5.10 -30.57 -6.40
C PRO A 19 5.23 -31.12 -4.99
N TYR A 20 4.82 -30.34 -3.99
CA TYR A 20 4.81 -30.72 -2.59
C TYR A 20 3.40 -30.49 -2.03
N GLU A 21 3.05 -31.17 -0.94
CA GLU A 21 1.76 -31.02 -0.27
C GLU A 21 1.81 -29.89 0.75
N ILE A 22 2.89 -29.83 1.53
CA ILE A 22 3.07 -28.84 2.60
C ILE A 22 4.51 -28.33 2.60
N MET A 23 4.71 -27.02 2.72
CA MET A 23 6.01 -26.44 3.05
C MET A 23 5.91 -25.68 4.37
N PHE A 24 6.80 -26.01 5.31
CA PHE A 24 6.80 -25.41 6.64
C PHE A 24 8.20 -25.06 7.14
N GLY A 25 8.37 -23.88 7.71
CA GLY A 25 9.53 -23.54 8.54
C GLY A 25 10.13 -22.18 8.21
N PRO A 26 11.24 -21.81 8.89
CA PRO A 26 11.80 -20.47 8.79
C PRO A 26 12.42 -20.22 7.42
N ASP A 27 12.30 -18.97 6.97
CA ASP A 27 12.93 -18.38 5.80
C ASP A 27 13.43 -16.97 6.13
N ILE A 28 14.73 -16.77 5.88
CA ILE A 28 15.45 -15.53 6.17
C ILE A 28 16.16 -15.10 4.90
N CYS A 29 15.68 -14.01 4.29
CA CYS A 29 16.30 -13.39 3.14
C CYS A 29 16.50 -11.89 3.41
N GLY A 30 17.71 -11.54 3.83
CA GLY A 30 18.12 -10.17 4.13
C GLY A 30 17.36 -9.53 5.32
N PRO A 31 17.35 -8.20 5.42
CA PRO A 31 16.69 -7.49 6.52
C PRO A 31 15.16 -7.47 6.40
N GLY A 32 14.61 -7.66 5.19
CA GLY A 32 13.19 -7.51 4.91
C GLY A 32 12.36 -8.79 5.02
N THR A 33 12.97 -9.97 4.87
CA THR A 33 12.23 -11.25 4.88
C THR A 33 12.71 -12.10 6.03
N LYS A 34 11.91 -12.18 7.10
CA LYS A 34 12.15 -13.03 8.28
C LYS A 34 10.84 -13.65 8.73
N LYS A 35 10.40 -14.67 8.01
CA LYS A 35 9.08 -15.28 8.22
C LYS A 35 9.14 -16.79 8.26
N VAL A 36 8.15 -17.39 8.90
CA VAL A 36 7.90 -18.83 8.85
C VAL A 36 6.94 -19.07 7.70
N HIS A 37 7.37 -19.83 6.69
CA HIS A 37 6.47 -20.29 5.65
C HIS A 37 5.54 -21.35 6.22
N VAL A 38 4.26 -21.22 5.91
CA VAL A 38 3.24 -22.26 6.09
C VAL A 38 2.44 -22.27 4.80
N ILE A 39 2.77 -23.19 3.91
CA ILE A 39 2.23 -23.26 2.55
C ILE A 39 1.55 -24.61 2.38
N PHE A 40 0.30 -24.58 1.91
CA PHE A 40 -0.46 -25.77 1.54
C PHE A 40 -0.69 -25.78 0.04
N SER A 41 -0.44 -26.92 -0.59
CA SER A 41 -0.85 -27.16 -1.97
C SER A 41 -2.31 -27.56 -2.00
N TYR A 42 -3.11 -26.85 -2.79
CA TYR A 42 -4.53 -27.14 -2.98
C TYR A 42 -4.91 -26.87 -4.43
N LYS A 43 -5.56 -27.85 -5.08
CA LYS A 43 -5.97 -27.77 -6.49
C LYS A 43 -4.83 -27.40 -7.47
N GLY A 44 -3.61 -27.82 -7.16
CA GLY A 44 -2.43 -27.57 -8.00
C GLY A 44 -1.77 -26.20 -7.80
N GLU A 45 -2.27 -25.39 -6.87
CA GLU A 45 -1.67 -24.10 -6.49
C GLU A 45 -1.11 -24.16 -5.08
N ASN A 46 0.01 -23.46 -4.86
CA ASN A 46 0.65 -23.35 -3.55
C ASN A 46 0.14 -22.09 -2.85
N HIS A 47 -0.69 -22.24 -1.82
CA HIS A 47 -1.25 -21.13 -1.08
C HIS A 47 -0.40 -20.80 0.15
N LEU A 48 0.12 -19.57 0.18
CA LEU A 48 0.84 -19.04 1.34
C LEU A 48 -0.16 -18.60 2.42
N ILE A 49 0.25 -18.72 3.67
CA ILE A 49 -0.48 -18.16 4.80
C ILE A 49 -0.58 -16.64 4.66
N ASN A 50 -1.75 -16.08 4.93
CA ASN A 50 -2.00 -14.64 4.88
C ASN A 50 -1.40 -13.90 6.09
N LYS A 51 -1.16 -14.61 7.20
CA LYS A 51 -0.58 -14.08 8.43
C LYS A 51 0.95 -14.03 8.36
N ASP A 52 1.52 -12.97 8.93
CA ASP A 52 2.97 -12.83 9.06
C ASP A 52 3.46 -13.46 10.36
N ILE A 53 4.10 -14.62 10.25
CA ILE A 53 4.68 -15.33 11.39
C ILE A 53 6.19 -15.06 11.40
N ARG A 54 6.66 -14.29 12.38
CA ARG A 54 8.08 -13.95 12.49
C ARG A 54 8.92 -15.17 12.91
N CYS A 55 9.98 -15.46 12.16
CA CYS A 55 10.94 -16.49 12.56
C CYS A 55 11.96 -15.94 13.57
N LYS A 56 12.60 -16.85 14.31
CA LYS A 56 13.75 -16.52 15.16
C LYS A 56 14.99 -16.35 14.28
N ASP A 57 15.79 -15.33 14.57
CA ASP A 57 16.95 -14.90 13.77
C ASP A 57 18.24 -14.82 14.60
N ASP A 58 18.24 -15.41 15.80
CA ASP A 58 19.43 -15.54 16.64
C ASP A 58 20.29 -16.77 16.24
N VAL A 59 21.36 -17.03 17.00
CA VAL A 59 22.35 -18.08 16.72
C VAL A 59 22.07 -19.40 17.43
N TYR A 60 20.96 -19.50 18.18
CA TYR A 60 20.59 -20.68 18.95
C TYR A 60 19.73 -21.65 18.13
N THR A 61 19.61 -22.87 18.64
CA THR A 61 18.72 -23.87 18.05
C THR A 61 17.29 -23.60 18.48
N HIS A 62 16.40 -23.49 17.49
CA HIS A 62 14.97 -23.32 17.71
C HIS A 62 14.18 -24.52 17.19
N LEU A 63 13.09 -24.83 17.86
CA LEU A 63 12.15 -25.87 17.46
C LEU A 63 10.93 -25.24 16.78
N TYR A 64 10.62 -25.68 15.57
CA TYR A 64 9.42 -25.26 14.85
C TYR A 64 8.44 -26.44 14.77
N THR A 65 7.19 -26.23 15.14
CA THR A 65 6.14 -27.25 15.10
C THR A 65 4.91 -26.73 14.39
N LEU A 66 4.42 -27.48 13.41
CA LEU A 66 3.15 -27.25 12.74
C LEU A 66 2.19 -28.37 13.12
N ILE A 67 1.03 -28.02 13.65
CA ILE A 67 -0.05 -28.94 13.98
C ILE A 67 -1.22 -28.61 13.08
N VAL A 68 -1.69 -29.58 12.31
CA VAL A 68 -2.88 -29.44 11.45
C VAL A 68 -3.88 -30.49 11.90
N LYS A 69 -5.10 -30.05 12.24
CA LYS A 69 -6.15 -30.92 12.78
C LYS A 69 -7.20 -31.25 11.71
N PRO A 70 -7.89 -32.39 11.84
CA PRO A 70 -8.96 -32.78 10.90
C PRO A 70 -10.20 -31.87 10.91
N ASP A 71 -10.31 -30.95 11.88
CA ASP A 71 -11.39 -29.96 11.99
C ASP A 71 -11.09 -28.66 11.22
N ASN A 72 -10.11 -28.69 10.31
CA ASN A 72 -9.62 -27.55 9.53
C ASN A 72 -8.97 -26.44 10.37
N THR A 73 -8.51 -26.74 11.59
CA THR A 73 -7.70 -25.80 12.39
C THR A 73 -6.21 -26.12 12.30
N TYR A 74 -5.39 -25.10 12.52
CA TYR A 74 -3.93 -25.24 12.59
C TYR A 74 -3.34 -24.46 13.76
N GLU A 75 -2.17 -24.90 14.20
CA GLU A 75 -1.36 -24.22 15.21
C GLU A 75 0.10 -24.24 14.79
N VAL A 76 0.79 -23.12 14.98
CA VAL A 76 2.24 -23.00 14.81
C VAL A 76 2.87 -22.70 16.15
N LEU A 77 3.83 -23.53 16.53
CA LEU A 77 4.61 -23.36 17.75
C LEU A 77 6.07 -23.11 17.39
N ILE A 78 6.70 -22.21 18.13
CA ILE A 78 8.15 -21.98 18.11
C ILE A 78 8.64 -22.18 19.54
N ASP A 79 9.63 -23.06 19.72
CA ASP A 79 10.18 -23.43 21.04
C ASP A 79 9.12 -23.95 22.03
N ASN A 80 8.14 -24.70 21.51
CA ASN A 80 6.94 -25.18 22.22
C ASN A 80 5.99 -24.08 22.70
N GLU A 81 6.21 -22.82 22.34
CA GLU A 81 5.27 -21.73 22.58
C GLU A 81 4.38 -21.55 21.36
N LYS A 82 3.06 -21.45 21.58
CA LYS A 82 2.10 -21.19 20.52
C LYS A 82 2.24 -19.75 20.05
N VAL A 83 2.76 -19.57 18.84
CA VAL A 83 2.93 -18.25 18.22
C VAL A 83 1.76 -17.87 17.31
N GLU A 84 1.09 -18.86 16.72
CA GLU A 84 -0.05 -18.63 15.82
C GLU A 84 -1.05 -19.80 15.88
N SER A 85 -2.33 -19.49 15.68
CA SER A 85 -3.39 -20.50 15.55
C SER A 85 -4.60 -19.92 14.83
N GLY A 86 -5.33 -20.77 14.10
CA GLY A 86 -6.54 -20.35 13.43
C GLY A 86 -7.20 -21.43 12.60
N GLU A 87 -8.02 -21.00 11.65
CA GLU A 87 -8.73 -21.85 10.71
C GLU A 87 -8.08 -21.75 9.33
N LEU A 88 -7.91 -22.89 8.66
CA LEU A 88 -7.32 -22.99 7.33
C LEU A 88 -8.09 -22.15 6.29
N GLU A 89 -9.42 -22.12 6.37
CA GLU A 89 -10.26 -21.36 5.43
C GLU A 89 -10.22 -19.85 5.62
N ALA A 90 -9.81 -19.38 6.81
CA ALA A 90 -9.74 -17.97 7.14
C ALA A 90 -8.34 -17.40 6.84
N ASP A 91 -7.31 -18.20 7.11
CA ASP A 91 -5.92 -17.75 7.05
C ASP A 91 -5.23 -18.07 5.73
N TRP A 92 -5.89 -18.80 4.82
CA TRP A 92 -5.47 -19.03 3.44
C TRP A 92 -6.59 -18.76 2.44
N ASN A 93 -6.18 -18.41 1.22
CA ASN A 93 -7.11 -18.16 0.11
C ASN A 93 -7.36 -19.44 -0.70
N PHE A 94 -7.81 -20.52 -0.07
CA PHE A 94 -8.17 -21.77 -0.77
C PHE A 94 -9.45 -21.65 -1.60
N LEU A 95 -10.35 -20.79 -1.13
CA LEU A 95 -11.70 -20.65 -1.67
C LEU A 95 -11.86 -19.26 -2.30
N PRO A 96 -12.68 -19.15 -3.35
CA PRO A 96 -13.08 -17.85 -3.87
C PRO A 96 -13.76 -17.01 -2.78
N PRO A 97 -13.72 -15.67 -2.88
CA PRO A 97 -14.28 -14.79 -1.87
C PRO A 97 -15.76 -15.09 -1.61
N LYS A 98 -16.11 -15.28 -0.33
CA LYS A 98 -17.49 -15.59 0.11
C LYS A 98 -18.52 -14.53 -0.31
N LYS A 99 -18.07 -13.29 -0.54
CA LYS A 99 -18.88 -12.17 -1.01
C LYS A 99 -18.16 -11.47 -2.16
N ILE A 100 -18.79 -11.43 -3.32
CA ILE A 100 -18.36 -10.61 -4.46
C ILE A 100 -19.20 -9.32 -4.48
N LYS A 101 -18.60 -8.21 -4.92
CA LYS A 101 -19.39 -7.00 -5.24
C LYS A 101 -20.31 -7.33 -6.40
N ASP A 102 -21.54 -6.84 -6.36
CA ASP A 102 -22.50 -7.05 -7.44
C ASP A 102 -21.96 -6.42 -8.73
N PRO A 103 -21.67 -7.21 -9.79
CA PRO A 103 -21.13 -6.68 -11.04
C PRO A 103 -22.15 -5.82 -11.81
N SER A 104 -23.44 -5.90 -11.47
CA SER A 104 -24.50 -5.08 -12.05
C SER A 104 -24.73 -3.76 -11.30
N ALA A 105 -24.18 -3.63 -10.09
CA ALA A 105 -24.30 -2.41 -9.31
C ALA A 105 -23.48 -1.29 -9.95
N LYS A 106 -24.19 -0.32 -10.52
CA LYS A 106 -23.61 0.94 -10.97
C LYS A 106 -23.85 1.99 -9.91
N LYS A 107 -22.83 2.82 -9.67
CA LYS A 107 -22.98 4.04 -8.89
C LYS A 107 -24.14 4.86 -9.47
N PRO A 108 -25.15 5.26 -8.67
CA PRO A 108 -26.24 6.11 -9.16
C PRO A 108 -25.68 7.41 -9.76
N SER A 109 -26.37 7.96 -10.75
CA SER A 109 -25.99 9.25 -11.36
C SER A 109 -26.04 10.41 -10.37
N ASP A 110 -26.83 10.27 -9.31
CA ASP A 110 -27.06 11.26 -8.25
C ASP A 110 -26.11 11.07 -7.04
N TRP A 111 -25.08 10.25 -7.18
CA TRP A 111 -24.13 9.97 -6.11
C TRP A 111 -22.97 10.96 -6.17
N GLU A 112 -23.04 11.97 -5.31
CA GLU A 112 -22.00 12.97 -5.13
C GLU A 112 -20.83 12.42 -4.30
N ASP A 113 -19.63 12.37 -4.88
CA ASP A 113 -18.38 12.04 -4.16
C ASP A 113 -17.67 13.30 -3.62
N LYS A 114 -18.19 14.49 -3.92
CA LYS A 114 -17.57 15.75 -3.50
C LYS A 114 -17.87 15.99 -2.03
N ALA A 115 -16.82 15.99 -1.20
CA ALA A 115 -16.93 16.29 0.24
C ALA A 115 -17.27 17.75 0.51
N THR A 116 -17.01 18.64 -0.46
CA THR A 116 -17.28 20.07 -0.39
C THR A 116 -18.20 20.47 -1.53
N ILE A 117 -19.23 21.25 -1.21
CA ILE A 117 -20.11 21.90 -2.19
C ILE A 117 -19.70 23.37 -2.30
N ASP A 118 -19.80 23.94 -3.49
CA ASP A 118 -19.68 25.39 -3.66
C ASP A 118 -20.86 26.05 -2.93
N ASP A 119 -20.61 27.09 -2.14
CA ASP A 119 -21.67 27.78 -1.41
C ASP A 119 -22.60 28.49 -2.42
N PRO A 120 -23.88 28.10 -2.53
CA PRO A 120 -24.80 28.67 -3.50
C PRO A 120 -25.16 30.14 -3.22
N THR A 121 -24.73 30.70 -2.08
CA THR A 121 -24.93 32.09 -1.70
C THR A 121 -23.67 32.95 -1.84
N ASP A 122 -22.54 32.35 -2.21
CA ASP A 122 -21.29 33.07 -2.43
C ASP A 122 -21.23 33.58 -3.88
N GLU A 123 -21.40 34.89 -4.05
CA GLU A 123 -21.25 35.57 -5.33
C GLU A 123 -19.84 36.16 -5.40
N LYS A 124 -19.11 35.91 -6.50
CA LYS A 124 -17.77 36.49 -6.75
C LYS A 124 -17.83 38.00 -6.49
N PRO A 125 -17.13 38.53 -5.45
CA PRO A 125 -17.14 39.95 -5.18
C PRO A 125 -16.61 40.71 -6.40
N ALA A 126 -17.17 41.89 -6.69
CA ALA A 126 -16.74 42.70 -7.83
C ALA A 126 -15.24 43.10 -7.77
N ASP A 127 -14.65 42.99 -6.58
CA ASP A 127 -13.24 43.31 -6.26
C ASP A 127 -12.34 42.06 -6.20
N TRP A 128 -12.79 40.91 -6.73
CA TRP A 128 -12.03 39.66 -6.72
C TRP A 128 -11.01 39.55 -7.86
N ASP A 129 -11.27 40.19 -9.01
CA ASP A 129 -10.31 40.25 -10.13
C ASP A 129 -9.42 41.50 -10.00
N GLN A 130 -8.70 41.62 -8.90
CA GLN A 130 -7.63 42.60 -8.82
C GLN A 130 -6.36 42.04 -9.49
N PRO A 131 -5.53 42.89 -10.11
CA PRO A 131 -4.27 42.45 -10.69
C PRO A 131 -3.30 42.01 -9.58
N GLU A 132 -2.56 40.92 -9.83
CA GLU A 132 -1.55 40.35 -8.92
C GLU A 132 -0.43 41.36 -8.63
N HIS A 133 -0.12 42.23 -9.60
CA HIS A 133 0.83 43.31 -9.44
C HIS A 133 0.24 44.67 -9.82
N ILE A 134 0.51 45.68 -9.00
CA ILE A 134 0.17 47.10 -9.21
C ILE A 134 1.46 47.93 -9.34
N PRO A 135 1.48 49.02 -10.13
CA PRO A 135 2.63 49.91 -10.17
C PRO A 135 2.90 50.51 -8.78
N ASP A 136 4.16 50.51 -8.35
CA ASP A 136 4.57 51.04 -7.04
C ASP A 136 4.24 52.55 -6.96
N PRO A 137 3.32 52.97 -6.06
CA PRO A 137 2.95 54.37 -5.92
C PRO A 137 4.08 55.22 -5.30
N ASP A 138 5.07 54.59 -4.65
CA ASP A 138 6.22 55.27 -4.02
C ASP A 138 7.44 55.33 -4.95
N ALA A 139 7.38 54.68 -6.12
CA ALA A 139 8.45 54.78 -7.10
C ALA A 139 8.38 56.13 -7.83
N THR A 140 9.48 56.89 -7.74
CA THR A 140 9.68 58.13 -8.50
C THR A 140 10.75 57.92 -9.56
N LYS A 141 10.56 58.53 -10.73
CA LYS A 141 11.55 58.56 -11.80
C LYS A 141 12.91 59.06 -11.27
N PRO A 142 14.01 58.30 -11.44
CA PRO A 142 15.34 58.75 -11.03
C PRO A 142 15.76 60.04 -11.75
N GLU A 143 16.50 60.91 -11.06
CA GLU A 143 16.99 62.18 -11.63
C GLU A 143 17.96 61.99 -12.82
N ASP A 144 18.59 60.81 -12.91
CA ASP A 144 19.55 60.44 -13.96
C ASP A 144 18.91 59.71 -15.16
N TRP A 145 17.57 59.66 -15.24
CA TRP A 145 16.83 58.98 -16.32
C TRP A 145 16.55 59.91 -17.50
N ASP A 146 17.01 59.53 -18.69
CA ASP A 146 16.82 60.30 -19.93
C ASP A 146 15.78 59.62 -20.85
N ASP A 147 14.60 60.20 -21.01
CA ASP A 147 13.53 59.59 -21.81
C ASP A 147 13.87 59.48 -23.32
N GLU A 148 14.82 60.28 -23.84
CA GLU A 148 15.25 60.19 -25.24
C GLU A 148 16.23 59.04 -25.48
N MET A 149 17.00 58.64 -24.46
CA MET A 149 18.03 57.60 -24.55
C MET A 149 17.59 56.26 -23.95
N ASP A 150 16.83 56.29 -22.85
CA ASP A 150 16.41 55.12 -22.06
C ASP A 150 14.92 54.74 -22.27
N GLY A 151 14.11 55.61 -22.89
CA GLY A 151 12.68 55.41 -23.15
C GLY A 151 11.75 55.95 -22.06
N GLU A 152 10.43 55.82 -22.24
CA GLU A 152 9.45 56.23 -21.22
C GLU A 152 9.63 55.40 -19.93
N TRP A 153 9.79 56.09 -18.80
CA TRP A 153 9.96 55.45 -17.50
C TRP A 153 8.66 54.76 -17.03
N GLU A 154 8.74 53.46 -16.72
CA GLU A 154 7.66 52.69 -16.11
C GLU A 154 8.01 52.36 -14.65
N ALA A 155 7.05 52.56 -13.73
CA ALA A 155 7.22 52.23 -12.33
C ALA A 155 7.33 50.71 -12.13
N PRO A 156 8.18 50.22 -11.20
CA PRO A 156 8.26 48.81 -10.86
C PRO A 156 6.89 48.31 -10.37
N MET A 157 6.51 47.11 -10.77
CA MET A 157 5.29 46.48 -10.29
C MET A 157 5.54 45.83 -8.92
N ILE A 158 4.70 46.13 -7.93
CA ILE A 158 4.69 45.53 -6.60
C ILE A 158 3.49 44.59 -6.45
N ASP A 159 3.62 43.60 -5.57
CA ASP A 159 2.52 42.69 -5.25
C ASP A 159 1.37 43.48 -4.63
N ASN A 160 0.18 43.34 -5.20
CA ASN A 160 -0.98 44.04 -4.73
C ASN A 160 -1.42 43.50 -3.36
N PRO A 161 -1.40 44.31 -2.29
CA PRO A 161 -1.78 43.86 -0.95
C PRO A 161 -3.25 43.45 -0.83
N ASP A 162 -4.10 43.89 -1.76
CA ASP A 162 -5.53 43.58 -1.82
C ASP A 162 -5.84 42.36 -2.73
N TYR A 163 -4.83 41.75 -3.38
CA TYR A 163 -4.97 40.50 -4.12
C TYR A 163 -5.21 39.33 -3.15
N LYS A 164 -6.30 38.58 -3.35
CA LYS A 164 -6.75 37.47 -2.50
C LYS A 164 -6.76 36.12 -3.20
#